data_AF-A0ABD5PEU6-F1
#
_entry.id   AF-A0ABD5PEU6-F1
#
_cell.length_a   1.000
_cell.length_b   1.000
_cell.length_c   1.000
_cell.angle_alpha   90.00
_cell.angle_beta   90.00
_cell.angle_gamma   90.00
#
_symmetry.space_group_name_H-M   'P 1'
#
loop_
_entity.id
_entity.type
_entity.pdbx_description
1 polymer ?
#
loop_
_entity_poly.entity_id
_entity_poly.type
_entity_poly.pdbx_seq_one_letter_code
_entity_poly.pdbx_strand_id
1 'polypeptide(L)'
;MTDFGIEQEDLSVLLNPEIREYDLRTGEQLEHPYCEISIHGRDRKYLSRKDLGGYRFNSTVRYNDISVEEFLEIEYPTYVVVFESELPGAELQYPVFD
;
A
#
# COMPACT_ATOMS: atom_id res chain seq x y z
N MET A 1 -0.02 -23.54 -0.51
CA MET A 1 -1.09 -22.65 -0.99
C MET A 1 -1.91 -22.28 0.22
N THR A 2 -1.80 -21.05 0.69
CA THR A 2 -2.61 -20.58 1.81
C THR A 2 -3.95 -20.19 1.23
N ASP A 3 -4.92 -21.09 1.34
CA ASP A 3 -6.29 -20.85 0.91
C ASP A 3 -6.95 -19.94 1.94
N PHE A 4 -6.90 -18.64 1.71
CA PHE A 4 -7.41 -17.62 2.63
C PHE A 4 -8.95 -17.49 2.59
N GLY A 5 -9.65 -18.36 1.84
CA GLY A 5 -11.11 -18.40 1.77
C GLY A 5 -11.75 -17.12 1.25
N ILE A 6 -10.97 -16.30 0.53
CA ILE A 6 -11.39 -15.05 -0.10
C ILE A 6 -11.00 -15.14 -1.55
N GLU A 7 -11.99 -14.99 -2.41
CA GLU A 7 -11.78 -14.90 -3.85
C GLU A 7 -11.07 -13.58 -4.17
N GLN A 8 -10.21 -13.60 -5.19
CA GLN A 8 -9.45 -12.42 -5.61
C GLN A 8 -10.37 -11.22 -5.91
N GLU A 9 -11.58 -11.48 -6.41
CA GLU A 9 -12.64 -10.50 -6.71
C GLU A 9 -13.20 -9.77 -5.48
N ASP A 10 -13.03 -10.35 -4.30
CA ASP A 10 -13.44 -9.77 -3.02
C ASP A 10 -12.27 -9.08 -2.31
N LEU A 11 -11.06 -9.12 -2.87
CA LEU A 11 -9.91 -8.41 -2.34
C LEU A 11 -9.90 -6.97 -2.85
N SER A 12 -9.67 -6.02 -1.93
CA SER A 12 -9.29 -4.67 -2.28
C SER A 12 -7.91 -4.35 -1.73
N VAL A 13 -7.06 -3.76 -2.57
CA VAL A 13 -5.67 -3.42 -2.24
C VAL A 13 -5.46 -1.93 -2.40
N LEU A 14 -5.13 -1.24 -1.32
CA LEU A 14 -4.69 0.15 -1.34
C LEU A 14 -3.16 0.19 -1.48
N LEU A 15 -2.67 0.88 -2.50
CA LEU A 15 -1.26 1.18 -2.72
C LEU A 15 -1.01 2.65 -2.36
N ASN A 16 -0.46 2.91 -1.18
CA ASN A 16 -0.28 4.26 -0.64
C ASN A 16 1.20 4.67 -0.63
N PRO A 17 1.69 5.40 -1.63
CA PRO A 17 2.99 6.07 -1.59
C PRO A 17 3.01 7.19 -0.55
N GLU A 18 4.06 7.26 0.26
CA GLU A 18 4.25 8.27 1.30
C GLU A 18 5.70 8.74 1.34
N ILE A 19 5.90 10.03 1.64
CA ILE A 19 7.20 10.58 2.02
C ILE A 19 7.24 10.63 3.55
N ARG A 20 8.20 9.92 4.15
CA ARG A 20 8.39 9.89 5.59
C ARG A 20 9.41 10.94 5.98
N GLU A 21 8.90 12.01 6.61
CA GLU A 21 9.71 13.10 7.15
C GLU A 21 9.84 13.05 8.68
N TYR A 22 8.99 12.27 9.36
CA TYR A 22 8.90 12.20 10.83
C TYR A 22 8.85 10.75 11.33
N ASP A 23 9.45 10.50 12.49
CA ASP A 23 9.28 9.26 13.24
C ASP A 23 7.87 9.24 13.85
N LEU A 24 7.06 8.24 13.50
CA LEU A 24 5.66 8.14 13.95
C LEU A 24 5.49 7.83 15.44
N ARG A 25 6.54 7.34 16.13
CA ARG A 25 6.51 7.01 17.56
C ARG A 25 6.88 8.21 18.40
N THR A 26 7.88 8.97 17.98
CA THR A 26 8.40 10.12 18.74
C THR A 26 7.86 11.45 18.25
N GLY A 27 7.43 11.52 16.99
CA GLY A 27 7.04 12.76 16.31
C GLY A 27 8.23 13.63 15.88
N GLU A 28 9.46 13.14 16.03
CA GLU A 28 10.67 13.89 15.69
C GLU A 28 10.92 13.85 14.18
N GLN A 29 11.48 14.94 13.65
CA GLN A 29 11.88 15.01 12.24
C GLN A 29 13.04 14.04 11.98
N LEU A 30 12.95 13.28 10.90
CA LEU A 30 13.99 12.35 10.47
C LEU A 30 15.18 13.12 9.90
N GLU A 31 16.40 12.72 10.31
CA GLU A 31 17.64 13.22 9.70
C GLU A 31 17.74 12.87 8.21
N HIS A 32 17.15 11.73 7.84
CA HIS A 32 17.10 11.22 6.48
C HIS A 32 15.66 10.84 6.12
N PRO A 33 14.90 11.78 5.52
CA PRO A 33 13.60 11.47 4.95
C PRO A 33 13.70 10.38 3.89
N TYR A 34 12.68 9.55 3.76
CA TYR A 34 12.67 8.44 2.83
C TYR A 34 11.29 8.23 2.20
N CYS A 35 11.22 7.59 1.03
CA CYS A 35 9.96 7.24 0.39
C CYS A 35 9.53 5.83 0.82
N GLU A 36 8.23 5.59 0.96
CA GLU A 36 7.71 4.23 1.16
C GLU A 36 6.39 4.00 0.43
N ILE A 37 6.11 2.74 0.09
CA ILE A 37 4.79 2.30 -0.39
C ILE A 37 4.20 1.42 0.70
N SER A 38 3.09 1.87 1.28
CA SER A 38 2.26 1.07 2.17
C SER A 38 1.20 0.32 1.36
N ILE A 39 1.19 -1.00 1.47
CA ILE A 39 0.29 -1.89 0.75
C ILE A 39 -0.68 -2.49 1.75
N HIS A 40 -1.96 -2.20 1.57
CA HIS A 40 -3.02 -2.69 2.46
C HIS A 40 -4.03 -3.52 1.68
N GLY A 41 -4.02 -4.83 1.88
CA GLY A 41 -5.08 -5.69 1.38
C GLY A 41 -6.17 -5.92 2.43
N ARG A 42 -7.42 -5.77 2.02
CA ARG A 42 -8.61 -6.02 2.83
C ARG A 42 -9.67 -6.70 2.00
N ASP A 43 -10.43 -7.57 2.64
CA ASP A 43 -11.67 -8.08 2.07
C ASP A 43 -12.71 -6.95 2.00
N ARG A 44 -13.24 -6.73 0.79
CA ARG A 44 -14.12 -5.63 0.40
C ARG A 44 -15.38 -5.57 1.27
N LYS A 45 -15.89 -6.73 1.72
CA LYS A 45 -17.10 -6.78 2.55
C LYS A 45 -16.91 -6.10 3.92
N TYR A 46 -15.66 -5.90 4.35
CA TYR A 46 -15.32 -5.28 5.63
C TYR A 46 -14.78 -3.84 5.52
N LEU A 47 -14.65 -3.26 4.31
CA LEU A 47 -14.14 -1.89 4.14
C LEU A 47 -15.01 -0.83 4.84
N SER A 48 -16.32 -1.03 4.91
CA SER A 48 -17.27 -0.10 5.55
C SER A 48 -17.45 -0.32 7.06
N ARG A 49 -16.87 -1.40 7.62
CA ARG A 49 -17.08 -1.76 9.02
C ARG A 49 -15.86 -1.34 9.85
N LYS A 50 -16.10 -0.48 10.86
CA LYS A 50 -15.09 -0.08 11.86
C LYS A 50 -14.55 -1.24 12.69
N ASP A 51 -15.20 -2.40 12.64
CA ASP A 51 -14.86 -3.55 13.46
C ASP A 51 -14.96 -4.88 12.67
N LEU A 52 -13.95 -5.73 12.93
CA LEU A 52 -13.95 -7.20 12.88
C LEU A 52 -13.83 -7.94 11.53
N GLY A 53 -12.66 -8.58 11.39
CA GLY A 53 -12.54 -9.97 10.92
C GLY A 53 -12.57 -10.19 9.41
N GLY A 54 -11.42 -10.07 8.76
CA GLY A 54 -11.18 -10.44 7.37
C GLY A 54 -9.68 -10.54 7.10
N TYR A 55 -9.28 -11.14 5.98
CA TYR A 55 -7.88 -11.17 5.58
C TYR A 55 -7.34 -9.74 5.51
N ARG A 56 -6.30 -9.51 6.29
CA ARG A 56 -5.60 -8.24 6.37
C ARG A 56 -4.13 -8.55 6.15
N PHE A 57 -3.62 -8.22 4.98
CA PHE A 57 -2.18 -8.11 4.80
C PHE A 57 -1.80 -6.64 4.80
N ASN A 58 -0.71 -6.34 5.50
CA ASN A 58 -0.11 -5.02 5.51
C ASN A 58 1.39 -5.21 5.30
N SER A 59 1.92 -4.58 4.27
CA SER A 59 3.35 -4.56 3.99
C SER A 59 3.77 -3.13 3.68
N THR A 60 5.00 -2.79 4.02
CA THR A 60 5.59 -1.50 3.71
C THR A 60 6.94 -1.74 3.06
N VAL A 61 7.16 -1.14 1.90
CA VAL A 61 8.45 -1.16 1.19
C VAL A 61 9.07 0.22 1.29
N ARG A 62 10.31 0.31 1.76
CA ARG A 62 11.02 1.56 2.03
C ARG A 62 12.15 1.79 1.04
N TYR A 63 12.34 3.04 0.66
CA TYR A 63 13.35 3.53 -0.27
C TYR A 63 14.13 4.69 0.34
N ASN A 64 15.33 4.40 0.83
CA ASN A 64 16.14 5.38 1.58
C ASN A 64 16.95 6.33 0.69
N ASP A 65 17.26 5.92 -0.54
CA ASP A 65 18.25 6.59 -1.40
C ASP A 65 17.69 6.93 -2.79
N ILE A 66 16.38 7.14 -2.90
CA ILE A 66 15.70 7.54 -4.13
C ILE A 66 15.16 8.96 -3.98
N SER A 67 15.19 9.73 -5.07
CA SER A 67 14.49 11.02 -5.09
C SER A 67 12.97 10.83 -5.11
N VAL A 68 12.22 11.82 -4.62
CA VAL A 68 10.74 11.79 -4.68
C VAL A 68 10.25 11.69 -6.12
N GLU A 69 10.90 12.39 -7.05
CA GLU A 69 10.60 12.36 -8.49
C GLU A 69 10.77 10.95 -9.06
N GLU A 70 11.95 10.34 -8.86
CA GLU A 70 12.23 8.99 -9.34
C GLU A 70 11.29 7.95 -8.71
N PHE A 71 10.95 8.11 -7.42
CA PHE A 71 9.99 7.25 -6.75
C PHE A 71 8.59 7.32 -7.36
N LEU A 72 8.09 8.53 -7.64
CA LEU A 72 6.75 8.72 -8.19
C LEU A 72 6.67 8.39 -9.69
N GLU A 73 7.75 8.56 -10.45
CA GLU A 73 7.79 8.31 -11.89
C GLU A 73 8.16 6.86 -12.26
N ILE A 74 8.90 6.16 -11.39
CA ILE A 74 9.42 4.81 -11.69
C ILE A 74 8.86 3.78 -10.72
N GLU A 75 9.16 3.90 -9.42
CA GLU A 75 8.87 2.85 -8.45
C GLU A 75 7.37 2.66 -8.23
N TYR A 76 6.64 3.74 -7.93
CA TYR A 76 5.21 3.64 -7.67
C TYR A 76 4.42 3.10 -8.88
N PRO A 77 4.61 3.59 -10.12
CA PRO A 77 3.98 3.01 -11.31
C PRO A 77 4.36 1.56 -11.54
N THR A 78 5.60 1.16 -11.24
CA THR A 78 6.03 -0.24 -11.34
C THR A 78 5.23 -1.13 -10.40
N TYR A 79 5.01 -0.70 -9.15
CA TYR A 79 4.15 -1.43 -8.21
C TYR A 79 2.71 -1.52 -8.68
N VAL A 80 2.16 -0.45 -9.24
CA VAL A 80 0.81 -0.46 -9.82
C VAL A 80 0.70 -1.56 -10.90
N VAL A 81 1.61 -1.58 -11.87
CA VAL A 81 1.62 -2.58 -12.95
C VAL A 81 1.77 -4.01 -12.42
N VAL A 82 2.65 -4.22 -11.43
CA VAL A 82 2.83 -5.53 -10.80
C VAL A 82 1.55 -6.01 -10.14
N PHE A 83 0.88 -5.15 -9.36
CA PHE A 83 -0.35 -5.53 -8.68
C PHE A 83 -1.52 -5.73 -9.64
N GLU A 84 -1.63 -4.93 -10.71
CA GLU A 84 -2.63 -5.12 -11.77
C GLU A 84 -2.45 -6.47 -12.50
N SER A 85 -1.19 -6.88 -12.73
CA SER A 85 -0.85 -8.15 -13.39
C SER A 85 -1.07 -9.37 -12.50
N GLU A 86 -0.62 -9.30 -11.24
CA GLU A 86 -0.66 -10.44 -10.31
C GLU A 86 -2.03 -10.59 -9.63
N LEU A 87 -2.81 -9.51 -9.52
CA LEU A 87 -4.11 -9.48 -8.87
C LEU A 87 -5.23 -8.90 -9.76
N PRO A 88 -5.50 -9.45 -10.96
CA PRO A 88 -6.43 -8.87 -11.94
C PRO A 88 -7.89 -8.82 -11.47
N GLY A 89 -8.30 -9.70 -10.54
CA GLY A 89 -9.62 -9.65 -9.93
C GLY A 89 -9.76 -8.65 -8.77
N ALA A 90 -8.65 -8.19 -8.19
CA ALA A 90 -8.70 -7.33 -7.01
C ALA A 90 -9.05 -5.89 -7.38
N GLU A 91 -9.80 -5.21 -6.52
CA GLU A 91 -10.04 -3.78 -6.63
C GLU A 91 -8.82 -3.01 -6.11
N LEU A 92 -8.00 -2.49 -7.02
CA LEU A 92 -6.88 -1.63 -6.68
C LEU A 92 -7.36 -0.21 -6.40
N GLN A 93 -6.99 0.30 -5.23
CA GLN A 93 -7.24 1.67 -4.81
C GLN A 93 -5.93 2.45 -4.83
N TYR A 94 -6.02 3.66 -5.37
CA TYR A 94 -4.93 4.62 -5.45
C TYR A 94 -5.30 5.85 -4.60
N PRO A 95 -4.35 6.47 -3.89
CA PRO A 95 -4.61 7.73 -3.22
C PRO A 95 -5.01 8.80 -4.24
N VAL A 96 -6.06 9.55 -3.89
CA VAL A 96 -6.41 10.79 -4.60
C VAL A 96 -5.57 11.89 -3.97
N PHE A 97 -4.68 12.48 -4.75
CA PHE A 97 -3.93 13.67 -4.34
C PHE A 97 -4.74 14.90 -4.77
N ASP A 98 -5.19 15.70 -3.81
CA ASP A 98 -5.76 17.04 -4.03
C ASP A 98 -4.66 18.08 -4.25
#